data_AF-A0A1G2W7P0-F1
#
_entry.id   AF-A0A1G2W7P0-F1
#
_cell.length_a   1.000
_cell.length_b   1.000
_cell.length_c   1.000
_cell.angle_alpha   90.00
_cell.angle_beta   90.00
_cell.angle_gamma   90.00
#
_symmetry.space_group_name_H-M   'P 1'
#
loop_
_entity.id
_entity.type
_entity.pdbx_description
1 polymer ?
#
loop_
_entity_poly.entity_id
_entity_poly.type
_entity_poly.pdbx_seq_one_letter_code
_entity_poly.pdbx_strand_id
1 'polypeptide(L)'
;MAKSTIAKAALLLAGATLILAACDNGPSAVAQKQAAGTQMAASADDAGADASFRSRDGEREDRRREPVPEVDGKPMWSASRRYSAQENAQRAFDRNGRAFGADNVDAFVEKAHSFVSNPPKGTLTLTRNNGDRLFYDPKGNVFAVASKAGAPRTMFKPDEGMAYWEEQKAREARRQASRRTRDDDEA
;
A
#
# COMPACT_ATOMS: atom_id res chain seq x y z
N MET A 1 23.56 -40.06 28.68
CA MET A 1 22.49 -41.05 28.40
C MET A 1 21.70 -41.26 29.67
N ALA A 2 20.45 -40.77 29.73
CA ALA A 2 19.51 -41.06 30.79
C ALA A 2 18.15 -41.32 30.15
N LYS A 3 17.66 -42.55 30.28
CA LYS A 3 16.35 -43.01 29.82
C LYS A 3 15.32 -42.70 30.91
N SER A 4 14.17 -42.17 30.53
CA SER A 4 12.92 -42.44 31.27
C SER A 4 11.75 -42.42 30.30
N THR A 5 11.10 -43.57 30.22
CA THR A 5 9.88 -43.89 29.48
C THR A 5 8.76 -44.06 30.51
N ILE A 6 7.48 -43.96 30.10
CA ILE A 6 6.19 -44.36 30.76
C ILE A 6 5.21 -43.18 30.63
N ALA A 7 3.95 -43.29 30.19
CA ALA A 7 3.17 -44.37 29.58
C ALA A 7 1.93 -43.75 28.91
N LYS A 8 1.35 -44.50 27.97
CA LYS A 8 0.08 -44.22 27.28
C LYS A 8 -1.10 -44.40 28.24
N ALA A 9 -2.12 -43.56 28.10
CA ALA A 9 -3.48 -43.89 28.49
C ALA A 9 -4.43 -43.37 27.40
N ALA A 10 -4.96 -44.31 26.62
CA ALA A 10 -6.09 -44.11 25.74
C ALA A 10 -7.37 -44.40 26.54
N LEU A 11 -8.39 -43.55 26.39
CA LEU A 11 -9.76 -43.95 26.66
C LEU A 11 -10.66 -43.36 25.58
N LEU A 12 -11.21 -44.28 24.78
CA LEU A 12 -12.29 -44.09 23.83
C LEU A 12 -13.60 -43.92 24.61
N LEU A 13 -14.46 -42.98 24.23
CA LEU A 13 -15.90 -43.18 24.33
C LEU A 13 -16.60 -42.52 23.12
N ALA A 14 -17.46 -43.33 22.51
CA ALA A 14 -18.22 -43.05 21.31
C ALA A 14 -19.35 -42.05 21.53
N GLY A 15 -19.75 -41.36 20.47
CA GLY A 15 -20.95 -40.52 20.44
C GLY A 15 -21.18 -39.93 19.05
N ALA A 16 -21.67 -40.75 18.12
CA ALA A 16 -22.17 -40.27 16.84
C ALA A 16 -23.58 -39.69 17.02
N THR A 17 -23.76 -38.40 16.69
CA THR A 17 -25.06 -37.86 16.28
C THR A 17 -24.87 -36.98 15.05
N LEU A 18 -25.47 -37.42 13.94
CA LEU A 18 -25.65 -36.67 12.71
C LEU A 18 -26.89 -35.78 12.87
N ILE A 19 -26.75 -34.46 12.67
CA ILE A 19 -27.86 -33.62 12.23
C ILE A 19 -27.37 -32.69 11.12
N LEU A 20 -28.09 -32.74 10.01
CA LEU A 20 -27.96 -31.96 8.79
C LEU A 20 -28.31 -30.48 9.01
N ALA A 21 -27.63 -29.65 8.21
CA ALA A 21 -28.11 -28.42 7.58
C ALA A 21 -28.59 -27.24 8.46
N ALA A 22 -27.82 -26.16 8.43
CA ALA A 22 -28.30 -24.90 7.86
C ALA A 22 -27.11 -23.97 7.58
N CYS A 23 -27.06 -23.43 6.36
CA CYS A 23 -26.20 -22.32 6.00
C CYS A 23 -26.64 -21.09 6.78
N ASP A 24 -25.90 -20.68 7.80
CA ASP A 24 -26.08 -19.40 8.46
C ASP A 24 -25.30 -18.34 7.67
N ASN A 25 -25.94 -17.83 6.62
CA ASN A 25 -25.60 -16.56 6.01
C ASN A 25 -26.83 -15.66 6.19
N GLY A 26 -27.06 -15.28 7.45
CA GLY A 26 -28.17 -14.42 7.83
C GLY A 26 -28.09 -13.06 7.13
N PRO A 27 -29.19 -12.58 6.53
CA PRO A 27 -29.21 -11.21 6.02
C PRO A 27 -29.13 -10.25 7.20
N SER A 28 -28.05 -9.46 7.25
CA SER A 28 -27.99 -8.28 8.10
C SER A 28 -29.14 -7.34 7.71
N ALA A 29 -30.22 -7.42 8.48
CA ALA A 29 -31.40 -6.59 8.33
C ALA A 29 -31.09 -5.18 8.83
N VAL A 30 -30.74 -4.29 7.90
CA VAL A 30 -30.90 -2.85 8.13
C VAL A 30 -32.39 -2.57 8.30
N ALA A 31 -32.74 -1.89 9.38
CA ALA A 31 -34.10 -1.60 9.78
C ALA A 31 -34.88 -0.85 8.67
N GLN A 32 -35.86 -1.51 8.07
CA GLN A 32 -36.92 -0.83 7.32
C GLN A 32 -37.92 -0.26 8.34
N LYS A 33 -37.87 1.05 8.50
CA LYS A 33 -38.90 1.80 9.22
C LYS A 33 -40.11 1.93 8.28
N GLN A 34 -41.20 1.24 8.59
CA GLN A 34 -42.53 1.46 7.99
C GLN A 34 -43.56 1.82 9.06
N ALA A 35 -44.30 2.90 8.80
CA ALA A 35 -45.72 3.13 9.12
C ALA A 35 -46.06 4.55 8.61
N ALA A 36 -46.66 4.72 7.43
CA ALA A 36 -48.09 4.60 7.08
C ALA A 36 -48.90 5.87 7.40
N GLY A 37 -49.49 6.48 6.35
CA GLY A 37 -50.65 7.39 6.48
C GLY A 37 -50.79 8.50 5.44
N THR A 38 -51.68 8.29 4.47
CA THR A 38 -52.49 9.29 3.73
C THR A 38 -51.98 9.90 2.41
N GLN A 39 -52.32 9.15 1.35
CA GLN A 39 -52.80 9.44 -0.02
C GLN A 39 -52.80 10.86 -0.66
N MET A 40 -52.63 10.80 -2.00
CA MET A 40 -53.11 11.66 -3.11
C MET A 40 -52.15 12.72 -3.69
N ALA A 41 -51.58 12.43 -4.86
CA ALA A 41 -51.92 13.07 -6.15
C ALA A 41 -50.90 12.67 -7.22
N ALA A 42 -51.41 12.23 -8.37
CA ALA A 42 -50.64 11.95 -9.57
C ALA A 42 -50.04 13.22 -10.16
N SER A 43 -48.82 13.11 -10.69
CA SER A 43 -48.42 13.62 -12.02
C SER A 43 -47.09 12.97 -12.38
N ALA A 44 -47.06 12.35 -13.56
CA ALA A 44 -45.85 11.95 -14.22
C ALA A 44 -45.04 13.21 -14.56
N ASP A 45 -43.78 13.27 -14.11
CA ASP A 45 -42.64 13.94 -14.73
C ASP A 45 -41.43 13.73 -13.78
N ASP A 46 -40.22 13.70 -14.35
CA ASP A 46 -38.92 13.53 -13.68
C ASP A 46 -38.39 12.09 -13.48
N ALA A 47 -38.28 11.37 -14.60
CA ALA A 47 -37.18 10.42 -14.77
C ALA A 47 -35.86 11.21 -14.98
N GLY A 48 -35.36 11.85 -13.92
CA GLY A 48 -34.20 12.76 -13.99
C GLY A 48 -33.31 12.79 -12.74
N ALA A 49 -33.71 12.16 -11.64
CA ALA A 49 -33.06 12.35 -10.34
C ALA A 49 -32.54 11.06 -9.67
N ASP A 50 -31.84 10.18 -10.39
CA ASP A 50 -31.01 9.14 -9.74
C ASP A 50 -29.76 8.74 -10.57
N ALA A 51 -29.18 9.70 -11.28
CA ALA A 51 -27.83 9.57 -11.86
C ALA A 51 -26.82 10.53 -11.19
N SER A 52 -27.28 11.44 -10.33
CA SER A 52 -26.45 12.46 -9.68
C SER A 52 -25.86 12.00 -8.33
N PHE A 53 -26.38 10.94 -7.71
CA PHE A 53 -25.78 10.39 -6.48
C PHE A 53 -24.60 9.43 -6.75
N ARG A 54 -24.51 8.85 -7.96
CA ARG A 54 -23.35 8.03 -8.38
C ARG A 54 -22.21 8.84 -9.00
N SER A 55 -22.38 10.16 -9.13
CA SER A 55 -21.40 11.06 -9.76
C SER A 55 -20.82 12.12 -8.81
N ARG A 56 -21.13 12.06 -7.50
CA ARG A 56 -20.53 12.96 -6.49
C ARG A 56 -19.17 12.49 -5.94
N ASP A 57 -18.61 11.45 -6.52
CA ASP A 57 -17.18 11.10 -6.39
C ASP A 57 -16.48 11.20 -7.77
N GLY A 58 -17.07 12.01 -8.66
CA GLY A 58 -16.46 12.40 -9.93
C GLY A 58 -15.14 13.12 -9.67
N GLU A 59 -14.09 12.54 -10.22
CA GLU A 59 -12.79 13.18 -10.45
C GLU A 59 -12.27 14.07 -9.31
N ARG A 60 -11.77 13.43 -8.24
CA ARG A 60 -10.51 13.97 -7.72
C ARG A 60 -9.53 13.92 -8.87
N GLU A 61 -9.25 15.08 -9.46
CA GLU A 61 -8.26 15.25 -10.53
C GLU A 61 -7.01 14.43 -10.20
N ASP A 62 -6.53 13.62 -11.16
CA ASP A 62 -5.34 12.78 -10.96
C ASP A 62 -4.13 13.69 -10.77
N ARG A 63 -3.76 13.92 -9.50
CA ARG A 63 -2.70 14.86 -9.11
C ARG A 63 -1.31 14.51 -9.64
N ARG A 64 -1.15 13.36 -10.31
CA ARG A 64 0.08 13.05 -11.06
C ARG A 64 0.27 13.92 -12.30
N ARG A 65 -0.79 14.58 -12.78
CA ARG A 65 -0.76 15.48 -13.93
C ARG A 65 -0.40 16.92 -13.56
N GLU A 66 -0.43 17.25 -12.28
CA GLU A 66 -0.06 18.59 -11.81
C GLU A 66 1.42 18.88 -12.11
N PRO A 67 1.78 20.14 -12.43
CA PRO A 67 3.17 20.54 -12.58
C PRO A 67 3.97 20.24 -11.30
N VAL A 68 5.13 19.58 -11.46
CA VAL A 68 6.01 19.22 -10.35
C VAL A 68 7.25 20.10 -10.39
N PRO A 69 7.58 20.83 -9.31
CA PRO A 69 8.86 21.53 -9.20
C PRO A 69 10.03 20.56 -9.37
N GLU A 70 11.16 21.06 -9.87
CA GLU A 70 12.34 20.24 -10.14
C GLU A 70 13.50 20.59 -9.20
N VAL A 71 14.30 19.58 -8.90
CA VAL A 71 15.60 19.68 -8.21
C VAL A 71 16.62 19.03 -9.14
N ASP A 72 17.61 19.81 -9.59
CA ASP A 72 18.63 19.38 -10.56
C ASP A 72 18.05 18.74 -11.84
N GLY A 73 16.97 19.31 -12.36
CA GLY A 73 16.29 18.82 -13.58
C GLY A 73 15.53 17.49 -13.40
N LYS A 74 15.29 17.07 -12.15
CA LYS A 74 14.47 15.90 -11.81
C LYS A 74 13.27 16.35 -10.98
N PRO A 75 12.11 15.67 -11.05
CA PRO A 75 10.97 16.04 -10.22
C PRO A 75 11.32 16.01 -8.73
N MET A 76 10.92 17.03 -7.97
CA MET A 76 11.28 17.19 -6.55
C MET A 76 10.91 15.97 -5.71
N TRP A 77 9.79 15.35 -6.04
CA TRP A 77 9.25 14.17 -5.37
C TRP A 77 8.24 13.49 -6.28
N SER A 78 7.96 12.21 -6.05
CA SER A 78 6.93 11.51 -6.83
C SER A 78 5.51 11.92 -6.42
N ALA A 79 4.69 12.30 -7.39
CA ALA A 79 3.26 12.45 -7.20
C ALA A 79 2.53 11.09 -7.15
N SER A 80 1.31 11.10 -6.62
CA SER A 80 0.39 9.97 -6.61
C SER A 80 -0.99 10.43 -7.06
N ARG A 81 -1.90 9.50 -7.36
CA ARG A 81 -3.27 9.85 -7.79
C ARG A 81 -4.00 10.77 -6.80
N ARG A 82 -3.64 10.68 -5.52
CA ARG A 82 -4.34 11.37 -4.42
C ARG A 82 -3.61 12.60 -3.88
N TYR A 83 -2.31 12.69 -4.14
CA TYR A 83 -1.44 13.68 -3.50
C TYR A 83 -0.39 14.17 -4.49
N SER A 84 -0.20 15.49 -4.54
CA SER A 84 0.83 16.15 -5.32
C SER A 84 2.24 15.73 -4.86
N ALA A 85 3.26 16.15 -5.61
CA ALA A 85 4.66 15.90 -5.23
C ALA A 85 5.00 16.56 -3.89
N GLN A 86 4.59 17.81 -3.71
CA GLN A 86 4.82 18.62 -2.50
C GLN A 86 4.14 18.00 -1.29
N GLU A 87 2.89 17.58 -1.41
CA GLU A 87 2.16 16.92 -0.31
C GLU A 87 2.81 15.58 0.06
N ASN A 88 3.27 14.79 -0.92
CA ASN A 88 3.98 13.55 -0.63
C ASN A 88 5.34 13.80 0.04
N ALA A 89 6.07 14.83 -0.39
CA ALA A 89 7.34 15.23 0.22
C ALA A 89 7.13 15.67 1.67
N GLN A 90 6.16 16.56 1.92
CA GLN A 90 5.78 17.00 3.26
C GLN A 90 5.43 15.80 4.15
N ARG A 91 4.56 14.90 3.68
CA ARG A 91 4.17 13.72 4.46
C ARG A 91 5.34 12.76 4.73
N ALA A 92 6.31 12.68 3.82
CA ALA A 92 7.51 11.88 4.03
C ALA A 92 8.44 12.55 5.05
N PHE A 93 8.59 13.87 4.99
CA PHE A 93 9.31 14.68 5.96
C PHE A 93 8.68 14.59 7.36
N ASP A 94 7.37 14.73 7.51
CA ASP A 94 6.69 14.67 8.81
C ASP A 94 6.97 13.35 9.54
N ARG A 95 7.02 12.25 8.78
CA ARG A 95 7.28 10.92 9.32
C ARG A 95 8.75 10.64 9.59
N ASN A 96 9.65 11.17 8.77
CA ASN A 96 11.05 10.69 8.72
C ASN A 96 12.10 11.78 8.88
N GLY A 97 11.78 13.04 8.61
CA GLY A 97 12.71 14.17 8.52
C GLY A 97 13.64 14.29 9.72
N ARG A 98 13.09 14.15 10.94
CA ARG A 98 13.87 14.16 12.18
C ARG A 98 14.96 13.08 12.22
N ALA A 99 14.71 11.89 11.69
CA ALA A 99 15.69 10.79 11.67
C ALA A 99 16.91 11.08 10.76
N PHE A 100 16.79 12.08 9.88
CA PHE A 100 17.83 12.54 8.96
C PHE A 100 18.39 13.93 9.32
N GLY A 101 17.98 14.50 10.46
CA GLY A 101 18.38 15.85 10.86
C GLY A 101 18.00 16.89 9.79
N ALA A 102 16.81 16.75 9.21
CA ALA A 102 16.24 17.77 8.34
C ALA A 102 15.32 18.68 9.15
N ASP A 103 15.52 19.99 9.03
CA ASP A 103 14.73 20.99 9.77
C ASP A 103 13.45 21.39 9.03
N ASN A 104 13.39 21.17 7.72
CA ASN A 104 12.25 21.46 6.87
C ASN A 104 12.18 20.48 5.68
N VAL A 105 11.10 20.59 4.90
CA VAL A 105 10.85 19.70 3.74
C VAL A 105 11.95 19.82 2.70
N ASP A 106 12.43 21.01 2.39
CA ASP A 106 13.43 21.23 1.35
C ASP A 106 14.75 20.54 1.71
N ALA A 107 15.22 20.69 2.95
CA ALA A 107 16.41 19.99 3.45
C ALA A 107 16.25 18.46 3.41
N PHE A 108 15.04 17.95 3.60
CA PHE A 108 14.77 16.52 3.50
C PHE A 108 14.72 16.03 2.04
N VAL A 109 14.11 16.81 1.16
CA VAL A 109 14.08 16.56 -0.30
C VAL A 109 15.50 16.54 -0.85
N GLU A 110 16.34 17.51 -0.49
CA GLU A 110 17.75 17.58 -0.89
C GLU A 110 18.51 16.34 -0.43
N LYS A 111 18.37 15.93 0.84
CA LYS A 111 18.99 14.70 1.36
C LYS A 111 18.53 13.46 0.60
N ALA A 112 17.23 13.37 0.27
CA ALA A 112 16.70 12.25 -0.50
C ALA A 112 17.26 12.21 -1.92
N HIS A 113 17.33 13.36 -2.61
CA HIS A 113 17.95 13.48 -3.93
C HIS A 113 19.43 13.12 -3.89
N SER A 114 20.17 13.64 -2.92
CA SER A 114 21.59 13.30 -2.70
C SER A 114 21.79 11.80 -2.54
N PHE A 115 20.99 11.15 -1.69
CA PHE A 115 21.09 9.71 -1.46
C PHE A 115 20.78 8.87 -2.71
N VAL A 116 19.73 9.20 -3.47
CA VAL A 116 19.36 8.39 -4.65
C VAL A 116 20.23 8.68 -5.88
N SER A 117 20.84 9.86 -5.96
CA SER A 117 21.74 10.26 -7.06
C SER A 117 23.18 9.83 -6.83
N ASN A 118 23.67 9.92 -5.59
CA ASN A 118 25.04 9.59 -5.20
C ASN A 118 25.05 8.77 -3.90
N PRO A 119 24.55 7.52 -3.93
CA PRO A 119 24.45 6.70 -2.72
C PRO A 119 25.84 6.37 -2.16
N PRO A 120 25.99 6.28 -0.82
CA PRO A 120 27.22 5.84 -0.19
C PRO A 120 27.72 4.48 -0.73
N LYS A 121 29.04 4.28 -0.76
CA LYS A 121 29.64 3.00 -1.14
C LYS A 121 29.11 1.87 -0.25
N GLY A 122 28.72 0.76 -0.88
CA GLY A 122 28.10 -0.38 -0.19
C GLY A 122 26.56 -0.34 -0.16
N THR A 123 25.94 0.71 -0.72
CA THR A 123 24.48 0.74 -0.92
C THR A 123 24.05 -0.37 -1.87
N LEU A 124 23.12 -1.20 -1.39
CA LEU A 124 22.46 -2.23 -2.17
C LEU A 124 21.36 -1.61 -3.02
N THR A 125 21.17 -2.13 -4.24
CA THR A 125 20.15 -1.61 -5.16
C THR A 125 19.35 -2.71 -5.82
N LEU A 126 18.08 -2.43 -6.10
CA LEU A 126 17.18 -3.32 -6.82
C LEU A 126 16.30 -2.50 -7.77
N THR A 127 16.25 -2.89 -9.04
CA THR A 127 15.38 -2.25 -10.03
C THR A 127 14.09 -3.04 -10.18
N ARG A 128 12.96 -2.36 -10.03
CA ARG A 128 11.62 -2.92 -10.27
C ARG A 128 11.30 -2.93 -11.77
N ASN A 129 10.32 -3.74 -12.15
CA ASN A 129 9.88 -3.84 -13.55
C ASN A 129 9.32 -2.51 -14.13
N ASN A 130 8.76 -1.65 -13.27
CA ASN A 130 8.28 -0.32 -13.69
C ASN A 130 9.42 0.71 -13.85
N GLY A 131 10.67 0.32 -13.63
CA GLY A 131 11.85 1.19 -13.69
C GLY A 131 12.14 1.95 -12.40
N ASP A 132 11.32 1.83 -11.36
CA ASP A 132 11.65 2.37 -10.04
C ASP A 132 12.87 1.64 -9.47
N ARG A 133 13.70 2.36 -8.72
CA ARG A 133 14.88 1.82 -8.06
C ARG A 133 14.74 1.89 -6.56
N LEU A 134 15.09 0.79 -5.88
CA LEU A 134 15.22 0.72 -4.44
C LEU A 134 16.70 0.83 -4.08
N PHE A 135 16.97 1.45 -2.95
CA PHE A 135 18.30 1.69 -2.40
C PHE A 135 18.28 1.33 -0.92
N TYR A 136 19.30 0.63 -0.45
CA TYR A 136 19.50 0.38 0.97
C TYR A 136 20.97 0.50 1.33
N ASP A 137 21.32 1.46 2.17
CA ASP A 137 22.65 1.57 2.78
C ASP A 137 22.66 0.84 4.13
N PRO A 138 23.35 -0.30 4.26
CA PRO A 138 23.41 -1.03 5.52
C PRO A 138 24.15 -0.27 6.62
N LYS A 139 25.10 0.60 6.27
CA LYS A 139 25.94 1.31 7.26
C LYS A 139 25.17 2.45 7.92
N GLY A 140 24.47 3.27 7.12
CA GLY A 140 23.61 4.34 7.60
C GLY A 140 22.21 3.89 8.02
N ASN A 141 21.87 2.63 7.75
CA ASN A 141 20.52 2.07 7.84
C ASN A 141 19.49 2.95 7.13
N VAL A 142 19.76 3.28 5.86
CA VAL A 142 18.90 4.17 5.05
C VAL A 142 18.28 3.40 3.91
N PHE A 143 16.95 3.39 3.85
CA PHE A 143 16.20 2.87 2.72
C PHE A 143 15.55 4.01 1.94
N ALA A 144 15.62 3.94 0.61
CA ALA A 144 14.91 4.86 -0.26
C ALA A 144 14.38 4.18 -1.52
N VAL A 145 13.39 4.82 -2.15
CA VAL A 145 12.90 4.45 -3.48
C VAL A 145 12.90 5.70 -4.35
N ALA A 146 13.39 5.59 -5.58
CA ALA A 146 13.30 6.62 -6.60
C ALA A 146 12.52 6.10 -7.81
N SER A 147 11.83 6.99 -8.50
CA SER A 147 11.21 6.68 -9.79
C SER A 147 12.26 6.48 -10.89
N LYS A 148 11.85 5.93 -12.03
CA LYS A 148 12.70 5.88 -13.24
C LYS A 148 13.25 7.26 -13.65
N ALA A 149 12.49 8.32 -13.41
CA ALA A 149 12.90 9.71 -13.68
C ALA A 149 13.81 10.30 -12.58
N GLY A 150 14.17 9.52 -11.56
CA GLY A 150 15.03 9.96 -10.46
C GLY A 150 14.32 10.71 -9.34
N ALA A 151 13.00 10.85 -9.39
CA ALA A 151 12.24 11.51 -8.33
C ALA A 151 12.14 10.61 -7.08
N PRO A 152 12.56 11.07 -5.89
CA PRO A 152 12.37 10.31 -4.66
C PRO A 152 10.89 10.01 -4.41
N ARG A 153 10.59 8.79 -3.96
CA ARG A 153 9.25 8.35 -3.56
C ARG A 153 9.12 8.20 -2.04
N THR A 154 10.21 7.78 -1.41
CA THR A 154 10.32 7.61 0.05
C THR A 154 11.79 7.57 0.44
N MET A 155 12.08 7.98 1.68
CA MET A 155 13.37 7.78 2.34
C MET A 155 13.11 7.65 3.85
N PHE A 156 13.63 6.60 4.48
CA PHE A 156 13.48 6.36 5.92
C PHE A 156 14.54 5.42 6.47
N LYS A 157 14.63 5.29 7.79
CA LYS A 157 15.48 4.29 8.46
C LYS A 157 14.62 3.12 8.92
N PRO A 158 14.74 1.91 8.34
CA PRO A 158 13.91 0.78 8.74
C PRO A 158 14.33 0.26 10.13
N ASP A 159 13.37 -0.04 10.99
CA ASP A 159 13.63 -0.58 12.34
C ASP A 159 14.30 -1.97 12.27
N GLU A 160 13.94 -2.77 11.27
CA GLU A 160 14.48 -4.13 11.07
C GLU A 160 15.81 -4.15 10.29
N GLY A 161 16.32 -2.98 9.87
CA GLY A 161 17.57 -2.85 9.14
C GLY A 161 17.67 -3.78 7.93
N MET A 162 18.67 -4.66 7.95
CA MET A 162 18.98 -5.57 6.84
C MET A 162 17.82 -6.53 6.52
N ALA A 163 17.05 -6.95 7.53
CA ALA A 163 15.92 -7.85 7.32
C ALA A 163 14.82 -7.19 6.47
N TYR A 164 14.60 -5.87 6.61
CA TYR A 164 13.67 -5.11 5.79
C TYR A 164 14.04 -5.19 4.30
N TRP A 165 15.33 -5.07 3.96
CA TRP A 165 15.81 -5.16 2.59
C TRP A 165 15.62 -6.56 1.99
N GLU A 166 15.94 -7.61 2.76
CA GLU A 166 15.71 -8.99 2.32
C GLU A 166 14.23 -9.23 2.03
N GLU A 167 13.35 -8.66 2.86
CA GLU A 167 11.91 -8.70 2.62
C GLU A 167 11.52 -7.97 1.34
N GLN A 168 12.09 -6.79 1.05
CA GLN A 168 11.84 -6.07 -0.21
C GLN A 168 12.26 -6.92 -1.42
N LYS A 169 13.43 -7.56 -1.39
CA LYS A 169 13.87 -8.48 -2.46
C LYS A 169 12.89 -9.64 -2.64
N ALA A 170 12.49 -10.29 -1.55
CA ALA A 170 11.56 -11.42 -1.60
C ALA A 170 10.16 -11.00 -2.12
N ARG A 171 9.69 -9.81 -1.77
CA ARG A 171 8.43 -9.24 -2.29
C ARG A 171 8.53 -8.98 -3.79
N GLU A 172 9.62 -8.42 -4.29
CA GLU A 172 9.79 -8.18 -5.73
C GLU A 172 9.96 -9.48 -6.53
N ALA A 173 10.70 -10.47 -6.01
CA ALA A 173 10.83 -11.78 -6.65
C ALA A 173 9.46 -12.47 -6.82
N ARG A 174 8.62 -12.44 -5.78
CA ARG A 174 7.24 -12.98 -5.84
C ARG A 174 6.40 -12.26 -6.89
N ARG A 175 6.48 -10.93 -6.97
CA ARG A 175 5.77 -10.14 -7.99
C ARG A 175 6.21 -10.46 -9.41
N GLN A 176 7.50 -10.77 -9.61
CA GLN A 176 8.01 -11.19 -10.92
C GLN A 176 7.50 -12.58 -11.29
N ALA A 177 7.53 -13.54 -10.35
CA ALA A 177 7.01 -14.89 -10.58
C ALA A 177 5.51 -14.88 -10.93
N SER A 178 4.70 -14.13 -10.18
CA SER A 178 3.25 -14.07 -10.43
C SER A 178 2.86 -13.46 -11.78
N ARG A 179 3.73 -12.64 -12.38
CA ARG A 179 3.49 -12.09 -13.72
C ARG A 179 3.77 -13.12 -14.81
N ARG A 180 4.91 -13.82 -14.71
CA ARG A 180 5.28 -14.88 -15.65
C ARG A 180 4.19 -15.94 -15.78
N THR A 181 3.64 -16.40 -14.65
CA THR A 181 2.54 -17.37 -14.66
C THR A 181 1.29 -16.85 -15.40
N ARG A 182 0.95 -15.56 -15.28
CA ARG A 182 -0.19 -14.99 -16.02
C ARG A 182 0.09 -14.91 -17.52
N ASP A 183 1.31 -14.54 -17.89
CA ASP A 183 1.70 -14.47 -19.30
C ASP A 183 1.68 -15.88 -19.94
N ASP A 184 2.02 -16.93 -19.17
CA ASP A 184 1.95 -18.33 -19.60
C ASP A 184 0.50 -18.84 -19.73
N ASP A 185 -0.44 -18.36 -18.90
CA ASP A 185 -1.87 -18.74 -18.95
C ASP A 185 -2.64 -18.03 -20.09
N GLU A 186 -2.13 -16.91 -20.61
CA GLU A 186 -2.73 -16.14 -21.70
C GLU A 186 -2.16 -16.47 -23.10
N ALA A 187 -1.15 -17.34 -23.18
CA ALA A 187 -0.46 -17.76 -24.41
C ALA A 187 -0.98 -19.10 -24.97
#